data_AF-A0A8J7BYY1-F1
#
_entry.id   AF-A0A8J7BYY1-F1
#
_cell.length_a   1.000
_cell.length_b   1.000
_cell.length_c   1.000
_cell.angle_alpha   90.00
_cell.angle_beta   90.00
_cell.angle_gamma   90.00
#
_symmetry.space_group_name_H-M   'P 1'
#
loop_
_entity.id
_entity.type
_entity.pdbx_description
1 polymer ?
#
loop_
_entity_poly.entity_id
_entity_poly.type
_entity_poly.pdbx_seq_one_letter_code
_entity_poly.pdbx_strand_id
1 'polypeptide(L)'
;MKNNDEVNHICLDSIDTKLALEHWLEYKLRLSQVEYATYATEPPRDEQTILRDTTRFEKTSFRVQGRIIYCELATGRYWYVDNLHFGEAAHLEVFDKTGNNHLGEADLDGTIDNLKRDANKTITLS
;
A
#
# COMPACT_ATOMS: atom_id res chain seq x y z
N MET A 1 20.09 14.38 -22.94
CA MET A 1 19.70 13.44 -21.87
C MET A 1 20.13 12.04 -22.28
N LYS A 2 20.90 11.34 -21.46
CA LYS A 2 21.15 9.91 -21.65
C LYS A 2 20.03 9.17 -20.91
N ASN A 3 19.17 8.48 -21.66
CA ASN A 3 18.23 7.53 -21.07
C ASN A 3 19.06 6.38 -20.50
N ASN A 4 19.12 6.29 -19.18
CA ASN A 4 19.77 5.19 -18.47
C ASN A 4 18.77 4.04 -18.31
N ASP A 5 18.14 3.63 -19.42
CA ASP A 5 17.32 2.43 -19.43
C ASP A 5 18.28 1.24 -19.48
N GLU A 6 18.67 0.74 -18.30
CA GLU A 6 19.35 -0.54 -18.18
C GLU A 6 18.43 -1.63 -18.73
N VAL A 7 18.69 -2.04 -19.97
CA VAL A 7 18.06 -3.20 -20.58
C VAL A 7 18.54 -4.45 -19.84
N ASN A 8 17.78 -4.87 -18.82
CA ASN A 8 17.97 -6.16 -18.17
C ASN A 8 17.48 -7.26 -19.12
N HIS A 9 18.40 -7.87 -19.88
CA HIS A 9 18.09 -9.08 -20.64
C HIS A 9 17.75 -10.21 -19.67
N ILE A 10 16.47 -10.60 -19.64
CA ILE A 10 16.01 -11.77 -18.89
C ILE A 10 16.23 -12.99 -19.80
N CYS A 11 17.31 -13.75 -19.56
CA CYS A 11 17.49 -15.06 -20.17
C CYS A 11 16.71 -16.10 -19.36
N LEU A 12 15.45 -16.34 -19.75
CA LEU A 12 14.59 -17.37 -19.15
C LEU A 12 15.16 -18.79 -19.34
N ASP A 13 16.00 -18.99 -20.36
CA ASP A 13 16.57 -20.29 -20.73
C ASP A 13 17.68 -20.79 -19.78
N SER A 14 18.09 -19.99 -18.78
CA SER A 14 19.18 -20.33 -17.83
C SER A 14 18.71 -20.45 -16.38
N ILE A 15 17.39 -20.46 -16.14
CA ILE A 15 16.81 -20.64 -14.81
C ILE A 15 16.47 -22.13 -14.66
N ASP A 16 17.47 -22.89 -14.24
CA ASP A 16 17.40 -24.36 -14.27
C ASP A 16 16.53 -24.93 -13.13
N THR A 17 16.13 -24.09 -12.17
CA THR A 17 15.36 -24.51 -10.99
C THR A 17 14.40 -23.42 -10.51
N LYS A 18 13.29 -23.85 -9.90
CA LYS A 18 12.34 -22.97 -9.19
C LYS A 18 13.04 -22.07 -8.16
N LEU A 19 14.02 -22.60 -7.43
CA LEU A 19 14.76 -21.86 -6.42
C LEU A 19 15.58 -20.70 -7.01
N ALA A 20 16.20 -20.90 -8.18
CA ALA A 20 16.93 -19.85 -8.87
C ALA A 20 16.00 -18.71 -9.33
N LEU A 21 14.77 -19.05 -9.77
CA LEU A 21 13.74 -18.06 -10.09
C LEU A 21 13.33 -17.26 -8.86
N GLU A 22 13.03 -17.94 -7.75
CA GLU A 22 12.61 -17.31 -6.49
C GLU A 22 13.69 -16.36 -5.96
N HIS A 23 14.95 -16.78 -5.95
CA HIS A 23 16.07 -15.91 -5.55
C HIS A 23 16.27 -14.72 -6.49
N TRP A 24 16.10 -14.90 -7.80
CA TRP A 24 16.21 -13.81 -8.76
C TRP A 24 15.08 -12.79 -8.57
N LEU A 25 13.84 -13.26 -8.41
CA LEU A 25 12.68 -12.41 -8.14
C LEU A 25 12.85 -11.66 -6.83
N GLU A 26 13.28 -12.33 -5.76
CA GLU A 26 13.59 -11.67 -4.48
C GLU A 26 14.71 -10.64 -4.64
N TYR A 27 15.80 -10.97 -5.33
CA TYR A 27 16.92 -10.05 -5.52
C TYR A 27 16.53 -8.81 -6.34
N LYS A 28 15.74 -8.99 -7.41
CA LYS A 28 15.37 -7.91 -8.33
C LYS A 28 14.17 -7.10 -7.85
N LEU A 29 13.18 -7.74 -7.24
CA LEU A 29 11.90 -7.12 -6.88
C LEU A 29 11.71 -6.96 -5.37
N ARG A 30 12.56 -7.58 -4.54
CA ARG A 30 12.49 -7.55 -3.06
C ARG A 30 11.11 -7.92 -2.54
N LEU A 31 10.56 -9.02 -3.06
CA LEU A 31 9.18 -9.45 -2.78
C LEU A 31 8.92 -9.63 -1.28
N SER A 32 9.91 -10.12 -0.52
CA SER A 32 9.83 -10.23 0.95
C SER A 32 9.63 -8.90 1.67
N GLN A 33 9.98 -7.77 1.05
CA GLN A 33 9.78 -6.42 1.59
C GLN A 33 8.42 -5.84 1.23
N VAL A 34 7.71 -6.49 0.31
CA VAL A 34 6.43 -6.05 -0.28
C VAL A 34 5.25 -6.80 0.34
N GLU A 35 5.46 -8.03 0.83
CA GLU A 35 4.45 -8.77 1.58
C GLU A 35 4.43 -8.35 3.06
N TYR A 36 3.22 -8.27 3.62
CA TYR A 36 3.01 -8.04 5.05
C TYR A 36 2.71 -9.37 5.75
N ALA A 37 3.40 -9.63 6.85
CA ALA A 37 3.16 -10.82 7.66
C ALA A 37 2.03 -10.57 8.67
N THR A 38 1.00 -11.42 8.67
CA THR A 38 -0.14 -11.32 9.61
C THR A 38 0.23 -11.60 11.07
N TYR A 39 1.45 -12.08 11.35
CA TYR A 39 2.00 -12.21 12.69
C TYR A 39 2.95 -11.06 13.07
N ALA A 40 3.08 -10.03 12.24
CA ALA A 40 3.91 -8.88 12.54
C ALA A 40 3.39 -8.12 13.77
N THR A 41 4.31 -7.63 14.59
CA THR A 41 4.00 -6.80 15.78
C THR A 41 4.00 -5.31 15.48
N GLU A 42 4.13 -4.95 14.20
CA GLU A 42 4.21 -3.57 13.71
C GLU A 42 3.21 -3.39 12.56
N PRO A 43 2.58 -2.22 12.41
CA PRO A 43 1.69 -1.94 11.29
C PRO A 43 2.40 -2.03 9.93
N PRO A 44 1.68 -2.33 8.83
CA PRO A 44 2.30 -2.40 7.52
C PRO A 44 2.93 -1.05 7.13
N ARG A 45 4.00 -1.13 6.34
CA ARG A 45 4.49 0.04 5.61
C ARG A 45 3.56 0.33 4.44
N ASP A 46 3.51 1.57 4.00
CA ASP A 46 2.68 1.97 2.87
C ASP A 46 3.01 1.11 1.63
N GLU A 47 4.30 0.80 1.42
CA GLU A 47 4.78 -0.05 0.32
C GLU A 47 4.31 -1.52 0.40
N GLN A 48 3.90 -1.98 1.60
CA GLN A 48 3.35 -3.31 1.81
C GLN A 48 1.84 -3.39 1.59
N THR A 49 1.22 -2.29 1.14
CA THR A 49 -0.21 -2.18 0.86
C THR A 49 -0.46 -1.72 -0.57
N ILE A 50 -1.73 -1.67 -0.97
CA ILE A 50 -2.19 -1.13 -2.25
C ILE A 50 -1.74 0.33 -2.49
N LEU A 51 -1.37 1.07 -1.44
CA LEU A 51 -0.88 2.45 -1.55
C LEU A 51 0.44 2.58 -2.33
N ARG A 52 1.17 1.47 -2.55
CA ARG A 52 2.34 1.45 -3.43
C ARG A 52 2.01 1.70 -4.90
N ASP A 53 0.76 1.49 -5.31
CA ASP A 53 0.32 1.65 -6.69
C ASP A 53 0.24 3.13 -7.05
N THR A 54 1.35 3.65 -7.59
CA THR A 54 1.48 5.05 -8.03
C THR A 54 0.64 5.38 -9.26
N THR A 55 0.03 4.39 -9.91
CA THR A 55 -0.94 4.63 -11.01
C THR A 55 -2.35 4.87 -10.47
N ARG A 56 -2.61 4.46 -9.23
CA ARG A 56 -3.89 4.62 -8.53
C ARG A 56 -3.86 5.70 -7.46
N PHE A 57 -2.72 5.91 -6.80
CA PHE A 57 -2.58 6.79 -5.65
C PHE A 57 -1.50 7.86 -5.83
N GLU A 58 -1.78 9.04 -5.28
CA GLU A 58 -0.82 10.13 -5.12
C GLU A 58 -0.60 10.43 -3.62
N LYS A 59 0.66 10.64 -3.22
CA LYS A 59 0.99 11.04 -1.84
C LYS A 59 0.57 12.49 -1.61
N THR A 60 -0.14 12.75 -0.52
CA THR A 60 -0.40 14.11 -0.06
C THR A 60 0.70 14.60 0.89
N SER A 61 0.65 15.88 1.27
CA SER A 61 1.48 16.42 2.35
C SER A 61 0.91 16.14 3.75
N PHE A 62 -0.32 15.60 3.84
CA PHE A 62 -1.04 15.43 5.10
C PHE A 62 -0.68 14.12 5.79
N ARG A 63 -0.82 14.11 7.12
CA ARG A 63 -0.52 12.94 7.94
C ARG A 63 -1.57 12.72 9.02
N VAL A 64 -1.86 11.45 9.28
CA VAL A 64 -2.67 10.99 10.42
C VAL A 64 -1.85 9.95 11.16
N GLN A 65 -1.70 10.09 12.48
CA GLN A 65 -0.92 9.16 13.32
C GLN A 65 0.52 8.92 12.81
N GLY A 66 1.13 9.92 12.16
CA GLY A 66 2.46 9.83 11.56
C GLY A 66 2.51 9.21 10.16
N ARG A 67 1.40 8.63 9.66
CA ARG A 67 1.27 8.03 8.32
C ARG A 67 0.87 9.07 7.29
N ILE A 68 1.37 8.93 6.06
CA ILE A 68 1.01 9.80 4.95
C ILE A 68 -0.40 9.45 4.48
N ILE A 69 -1.20 10.47 4.19
CA ILE A 69 -2.49 10.29 3.52
C ILE A 69 -2.25 10.24 2.01
N TYR A 70 -2.87 9.30 1.33
CA TYR A 70 -2.84 9.12 -0.11
C TYR A 70 -4.19 9.51 -0.71
N CYS A 71 -4.19 10.14 -1.87
CA CYS A 71 -5.38 10.45 -2.65
C CYS A 71 -5.52 9.42 -3.77
N GLU A 72 -6.66 8.72 -3.83
CA GLU A 72 -7.00 7.83 -4.95
C GLU A 72 -7.43 8.66 -6.16
N LEU A 73 -6.69 8.56 -7.27
CA LEU A 73 -6.84 9.43 -8.43
C LEU A 73 -8.23 9.33 -9.09
N ALA A 74 -8.81 8.13 -9.13
CA ALA A 74 -10.09 7.90 -9.82
C ALA A 74 -11.30 8.47 -9.07
N THR A 75 -11.25 8.49 -7.73
CA THR A 75 -12.41 8.83 -6.89
C THR A 75 -12.21 10.09 -6.05
N GLY A 76 -10.96 10.51 -5.87
CA GLY A 76 -10.54 11.54 -4.92
C GLY A 76 -10.61 11.10 -3.46
N ARG A 77 -10.89 9.83 -3.15
CA ARG A 77 -10.94 9.32 -1.77
C ARG A 77 -9.57 9.40 -1.12
N TYR A 78 -9.57 9.58 0.20
CA TYR A 78 -8.34 9.59 0.98
C TYR A 78 -8.14 8.27 1.72
N TRP A 79 -6.91 7.79 1.72
CA TRP A 79 -6.52 6.50 2.28
C TRP A 79 -5.27 6.66 3.13
N TYR A 80 -5.19 5.96 4.26
CA TYR A 80 -3.93 5.82 5.00
C TYR A 80 -3.89 4.50 5.76
N VAL A 81 -2.70 3.99 6.06
CA VAL A 81 -2.52 2.80 6.93
C VAL A 81 -2.88 3.15 8.36
N ASP A 82 -3.80 2.40 8.99
CA ASP A 82 -4.01 2.56 10.43
C ASP A 82 -2.74 2.17 11.19
N ASN A 83 -2.14 3.12 11.89
CA ASN A 83 -0.87 2.92 12.57
C ASN A 83 -1.02 2.28 13.95
N LEU A 84 -2.25 1.98 14.38
CA LEU A 84 -2.54 1.36 15.68
C LEU A 84 -2.87 -0.12 15.57
N HIS A 85 -3.14 -0.62 14.36
CA HIS A 85 -3.49 -2.01 14.10
C HIS A 85 -2.41 -2.72 13.30
N PHE A 86 -2.10 -3.96 13.72
CA PHE A 86 -1.07 -4.81 13.11
C PHE A 86 -1.51 -6.27 13.10
N GLY A 87 -0.73 -7.11 12.43
CA GLY A 87 -1.03 -8.52 12.23
C GLY A 87 -2.35 -8.72 11.46
N GLU A 88 -3.19 -9.62 11.94
CA GLU A 88 -4.51 -9.89 11.33
C GLU A 88 -5.48 -8.71 11.39
N ALA A 89 -5.25 -7.74 12.27
CA ALA A 89 -6.08 -6.55 12.39
C ALA A 89 -5.61 -5.41 11.46
N ALA A 90 -4.47 -5.55 10.78
CA ALA A 90 -3.93 -4.51 9.92
C ALA A 90 -4.89 -4.15 8.78
N HIS A 91 -5.14 -2.86 8.60
CA HIS A 91 -6.04 -2.35 7.57
C HIS A 91 -5.67 -0.91 7.18
N LEU A 92 -6.34 -0.43 6.13
CA LEU A 92 -6.32 0.95 5.67
C LEU A 92 -7.62 1.63 6.08
N GLU A 93 -7.55 2.91 6.44
CA GLU A 93 -8.72 3.73 6.72
C GLU A 93 -9.07 4.54 5.48
N VAL A 94 -10.34 4.54 5.08
CA VAL A 94 -10.79 5.13 3.81
C VAL A 94 -11.83 6.21 4.05
N PHE A 95 -11.59 7.39 3.49
CA PHE A 95 -12.45 8.56 3.62
C PHE A 95 -12.92 9.04 2.25
N ASP A 96 -14.05 9.75 2.25
CA ASP A 96 -14.49 10.46 1.06
C ASP A 96 -13.51 11.57 0.65
N LYS A 97 -13.77 12.18 -0.52
CA LYS A 97 -12.93 13.25 -1.07
C LYS A 97 -12.85 14.53 -0.23
N THR A 98 -13.65 14.64 0.83
CA THR A 98 -13.65 15.78 1.74
C THR A 98 -12.87 15.51 3.01
N GLY A 99 -12.61 14.23 3.32
CA GLY A 99 -12.02 13.80 4.58
C GLY A 99 -13.00 13.79 5.76
N ASN A 100 -14.24 14.28 5.58
CA ASN A 100 -15.21 14.41 6.67
C ASN A 100 -16.10 13.19 6.86
N ASN A 101 -16.03 12.21 5.96
CA ASN A 101 -16.80 10.98 6.09
C ASN A 101 -15.85 9.78 5.94
N HIS A 102 -15.66 9.04 7.03
CA HIS A 102 -15.13 7.68 6.94
C HIS A 102 -16.09 6.84 6.08
N LEU A 103 -15.55 6.03 5.19
CA LEU A 103 -16.30 5.14 4.29
C LEU A 103 -16.21 3.69 4.75
N GLY A 104 -15.17 3.32 5.49
CA GLY A 104 -14.92 1.97 5.98
C GLY A 104 -13.42 1.66 5.99
N GLU A 105 -13.11 0.45 6.46
CA GLU A 105 -11.74 -0.07 6.48
C GLU A 105 -11.51 -0.88 5.21
N ALA A 106 -10.29 -0.86 4.68
CA ALA A 106 -9.89 -1.73 3.57
C ALA A 106 -8.80 -2.71 3.99
N ASP A 107 -8.83 -3.91 3.42
CA ASP A 107 -7.69 -4.82 3.50
C ASP A 107 -6.45 -4.24 2.78
N LEU A 108 -5.30 -4.90 2.92
CA LEU A 108 -4.04 -4.39 2.38
C LEU A 108 -4.00 -4.38 0.84
N ASP A 109 -4.91 -5.11 0.18
CA ASP A 109 -5.07 -5.14 -1.28
C ASP A 109 -6.11 -4.11 -1.80
N GLY A 110 -6.80 -3.43 -0.89
CA GLY A 110 -7.70 -2.31 -1.18
C GLY A 110 -9.18 -2.68 -1.32
N THR A 111 -9.60 -3.85 -0.85
CA THR A 111 -11.03 -4.21 -0.75
C THR A 111 -11.64 -3.53 0.47
N ILE A 112 -12.61 -2.63 0.24
CA ILE A 112 -13.24 -1.85 1.31
C ILE A 112 -14.42 -2.61 1.92
N ASP A 113 -14.42 -2.76 3.23
CA ASP A 113 -15.58 -3.13 4.04
C ASP A 113 -16.30 -1.87 4.56
N ASN A 114 -17.36 -1.48 3.84
CA ASN A 114 -18.16 -0.30 4.18
C ASN A 114 -19.05 -0.52 5.44
N LEU A 115 -19.16 -1.75 5.97
CA LEU A 115 -19.89 -2.00 7.21
C LEU A 115 -19.14 -1.49 8.44
N LYS A 116 -17.81 -1.32 8.32
CA LYS A 116 -16.94 -0.74 9.36
C LYS A 116 -16.87 0.78 9.33
N ARG A 117 -17.82 1.42 8.64
CA ARG A 117 -17.93 2.87 8.62
C ARG A 117 -18.12 3.42 10.03
N ASP A 118 -17.40 4.49 10.36
CA ASP A 118 -17.55 5.23 11.61
C ASP A 118 -17.88 6.70 11.31
N ALA A 119 -19.11 7.11 11.62
CA ALA A 119 -19.60 8.46 11.31
C ALA A 119 -18.87 9.58 12.08
N ASN A 120 -18.11 9.24 13.12
CA ASN A 120 -17.37 10.22 13.92
C ASN A 120 -15.91 10.37 13.48
N LYS A 121 -15.40 9.46 12.62
CA LYS A 121 -14.03 9.55 12.11
C LYS A 121 -13.97 10.56 10.96
N THR A 122 -13.03 11.50 11.09
CA THR A 122 -12.69 12.49 10.07
C THR A 122 -11.17 12.69 10.02
N ILE A 123 -10.66 13.22 8.92
CA ILE A 123 -9.26 13.59 8.76
C ILE A 123 -9.12 15.08 8.48
N THR A 124 -8.09 15.70 9.06
CA THR A 124 -7.77 17.11 8.83
C THR A 124 -6.83 17.24 7.62
N LEU A 125 -7.24 18.05 6.64
CA LEU A 125 -6.52 18.28 5.39
C LEU A 125 -6.04 19.73 5.27
N SER A 126 -5.64 20.34 6.39
CA SER A 126 -5.25 21.75 6.49
C SER A 126 -4.04 21.95 7.38
#